data_AF-A0A9D8EDC3-F1
#
_entry.id   AF-A0A9D8EDC3-F1
#
_cell.length_a   1.000
_cell.length_b   1.000
_cell.length_c   1.000
_cell.angle_alpha   90.00
_cell.angle_beta   90.00
_cell.angle_gamma   90.00
#
_symmetry.space_group_name_H-M   'P 1'
#
loop_
_entity.id
_entity.type
_entity.pdbx_description
1 polymer ?
#
loop_
_entity_poly.entity_id
_entity_poly.type
_entity_poly.pdbx_seq_one_letter_code
_entity_poly.pdbx_strand_id
1 'polypeptide(L)'
;MLVGKWDAEATVPGGGTYTGRVVGRRVGPTVELEWEVTAGHYVGLGLEAAGAWWVACGEDWDGLGLALLYEGGAARWAPAPGRGEAGATTLVSCGTRCWAAGPDTDPGFPFDAVGLNESWYLREAELQGGPAGRGLALPFPGGHAVAWYPLFEQTVILRYGPGREPGTVEAMWGLGGHHRLAAETLRPVG
;
A
#
# COMPACT_ATOMS: atom_id res chain seq x y z
N MET A 1 -4.36 -2.55 -14.83
CA MET A 1 -3.19 -2.03 -15.56
C MET A 1 -2.88 -0.67 -14.96
N LEU A 2 -1.80 -0.53 -14.17
CA LEU A 2 -1.39 0.76 -13.58
C LEU A 2 -0.25 1.45 -14.34
N VAL A 3 0.44 0.71 -15.21
CA VAL A 3 1.52 1.25 -16.04
C VAL A 3 0.93 2.17 -17.11
N GLY A 4 1.45 3.38 -17.20
CA GLY A 4 0.97 4.40 -18.12
C GLY A 4 0.98 5.81 -17.52
N LYS A 5 0.44 6.76 -18.27
CA LYS A 5 0.17 8.12 -17.79
C LYS A 5 -1.32 8.29 -17.61
N TRP A 6 -1.71 8.89 -16.51
CA TRP A 6 -3.10 9.02 -16.10
C TRP A 6 -3.38 10.45 -15.65
N ASP A 7 -4.58 10.94 -15.98
CA ASP A 7 -5.18 12.07 -15.30
C ASP A 7 -5.95 11.53 -14.08
N ALA A 8 -5.65 12.08 -12.91
CA ALA A 8 -6.26 11.73 -11.63
C ALA A 8 -7.31 12.74 -11.21
N GLU A 9 -8.39 12.22 -10.65
CA GLU A 9 -9.37 12.96 -9.86
C GLU A 9 -9.69 12.15 -8.60
N ALA A 10 -9.61 12.78 -7.43
CA ALA A 10 -9.85 12.09 -6.17
C ALA A 10 -10.57 12.96 -5.13
N THR A 11 -11.21 12.28 -4.20
CA THR A 11 -11.60 12.83 -2.90
C THR A 11 -10.52 12.53 -1.87
N VAL A 12 -10.40 13.35 -0.82
CA VAL A 12 -9.41 13.16 0.26
C VAL A 12 -10.09 12.75 1.57
N PRO A 13 -9.56 11.76 2.33
CA PRO A 13 -10.04 11.45 3.67
C PRO A 13 -10.04 12.70 4.56
N GLY A 14 -11.17 12.99 5.21
CA GLY A 14 -11.32 14.22 6.02
C GLY A 14 -11.86 15.43 5.26
N GLY A 15 -11.90 15.39 3.92
CA GLY A 15 -12.53 16.40 3.07
C GLY A 15 -11.59 17.01 2.04
N GLY A 16 -12.17 17.56 0.97
CA GLY A 16 -11.44 18.12 -0.15
C GLY A 16 -11.29 17.15 -1.33
N THR A 17 -10.66 17.65 -2.38
CA THR A 17 -10.40 16.92 -3.62
C THR A 17 -9.00 17.27 -4.13
N TYR A 18 -8.44 16.39 -4.95
CA TYR A 18 -7.28 16.73 -5.77
C TYR A 18 -7.49 16.29 -7.21
N THR A 19 -6.77 16.95 -8.11
CA THR A 19 -6.61 16.54 -9.50
C THR A 19 -5.15 16.60 -9.89
N GLY A 20 -4.76 15.92 -10.97
CA GLY A 20 -3.42 16.03 -11.50
C GLY A 20 -3.02 14.85 -12.36
N ARG A 21 -1.72 14.56 -12.41
CA ARG A 21 -1.16 13.49 -13.23
C ARG A 21 -0.56 12.40 -12.37
N VAL A 22 -0.73 11.17 -12.83
CA VAL A 22 -0.10 9.99 -12.24
C VAL A 22 0.67 9.26 -13.32
N VAL A 23 1.92 8.90 -13.03
CA VAL A 23 2.75 8.11 -13.92
C VAL A 23 3.08 6.79 -13.25
N GLY A 24 2.57 5.70 -13.81
CA GLY A 24 2.88 4.35 -13.36
C GLY A 24 3.94 3.69 -14.24
N ARG A 25 4.96 3.09 -13.63
CA ARG A 25 6.03 2.34 -14.31
C ARG A 25 6.19 0.97 -13.70
N ARG A 26 6.37 -0.05 -14.54
CA ARG A 26 6.75 -1.39 -14.07
C ARG A 26 8.23 -1.38 -13.73
N VAL A 27 8.59 -1.78 -12.52
CA VAL A 27 9.99 -1.95 -12.12
C VAL A 27 10.12 -3.31 -11.46
N GLY A 28 10.73 -4.27 -12.18
CA GLY A 28 10.84 -5.64 -11.72
C GLY A 28 9.47 -6.24 -11.31
N PRO A 29 9.36 -6.90 -10.14
CA PRO A 29 8.11 -7.41 -9.60
C PRO A 29 7.14 -6.36 -9.02
N THR A 30 7.49 -5.07 -8.93
CA THR A 30 6.65 -3.99 -8.39
C THR A 30 6.13 -3.02 -9.47
N VAL A 31 5.14 -2.21 -9.12
CA VAL A 31 4.80 -1.00 -9.87
C VAL A 31 5.22 0.21 -9.04
N GLU A 32 5.77 1.21 -9.70
CA GLU A 32 6.07 2.49 -9.10
C GLU A 32 5.13 3.54 -9.67
N LEU A 33 4.64 4.42 -8.81
CA LEU A 33 3.76 5.50 -9.17
C LEU A 33 4.36 6.82 -8.68
N GLU A 34 4.20 7.86 -9.49
CA GLU A 34 4.53 9.24 -9.15
C GLU A 34 3.27 10.08 -9.41
N TRP A 35 2.85 10.86 -8.42
CA TRP A 35 1.73 11.80 -8.50
C TRP A 35 2.28 13.22 -8.56
N GLU A 36 1.79 13.98 -9.53
CA GLU A 36 1.93 15.43 -9.63
C GLU A 36 0.51 16.01 -9.56
N VAL A 37 0.03 16.28 -8.35
CA VAL A 37 -1.37 16.66 -8.08
C VAL A 37 -1.47 18.01 -7.40
N THR A 38 -2.66 18.60 -7.39
CA THR A 38 -2.93 19.88 -6.71
C THR A 38 -2.62 19.86 -5.21
N ALA A 39 -2.54 18.66 -4.61
CA ALA A 39 -2.16 18.47 -3.21
C ALA A 39 -0.63 18.39 -2.98
N GLY A 40 0.17 18.17 -4.03
CA GLY A 40 1.62 18.03 -3.93
C GLY A 40 2.22 16.98 -4.87
N HIS A 41 3.48 16.65 -4.61
CA HIS A 41 4.19 15.55 -5.25
C HIS A 41 4.25 14.35 -4.30
N TYR A 42 3.95 13.17 -4.82
CA TYR A 42 3.99 11.93 -4.03
C TYR A 42 4.53 10.78 -4.85
N VAL A 43 5.04 9.76 -4.15
CA VAL A 43 5.56 8.54 -4.75
C VAL A 43 4.91 7.32 -4.11
N GLY A 44 4.91 6.22 -4.84
CA GLY A 44 4.25 5.02 -4.40
C GLY A 44 4.83 3.76 -5.01
N LEU A 45 4.71 2.68 -4.26
CA LEU A 45 5.11 1.34 -4.70
C LEU A 45 3.96 0.39 -4.52
N GLY A 46 3.81 -0.52 -5.48
CA GLY A 46 2.69 -1.43 -5.51
C GLY A 46 3.05 -2.89 -5.78
N LEU A 47 2.25 -3.75 -5.17
CA LEU A 47 2.28 -5.19 -5.34
C LEU A 47 0.90 -5.69 -5.78
N GLU A 48 0.88 -6.66 -6.67
CA GLU A 48 -0.34 -7.29 -7.15
C GLU A 48 -0.74 -8.45 -6.24
N ALA A 49 -2.02 -8.48 -5.83
CA ALA A 49 -2.63 -9.60 -5.14
C ALA A 49 -4.13 -9.64 -5.38
N ALA A 50 -4.67 -10.85 -5.54
CA ALA A 50 -6.10 -11.10 -5.71
C ALA A 50 -6.75 -10.27 -6.85
N GLY A 51 -6.03 -10.12 -7.98
CA GLY A 51 -6.52 -9.38 -9.16
C GLY A 51 -6.59 -7.86 -9.00
N ALA A 52 -5.97 -7.31 -7.95
CA ALA A 52 -5.90 -5.88 -7.68
C ALA A 52 -4.45 -5.45 -7.41
N TRP A 53 -4.18 -4.16 -7.57
CA TRP A 53 -2.91 -3.57 -7.17
C TRP A 53 -3.06 -2.86 -5.84
N TRP A 54 -2.23 -3.25 -4.89
CA TRP A 54 -2.12 -2.62 -3.58
C TRP A 54 -0.92 -1.69 -3.63
N VAL A 55 -1.09 -0.46 -3.20
CA VAL A 55 -0.06 0.58 -3.33
C VAL A 55 0.11 1.28 -1.99
N ALA A 56 1.35 1.35 -1.50
CA ALA A 56 1.73 2.29 -0.45
C ALA A 56 2.16 3.60 -1.11
N CYS A 57 1.80 4.73 -0.52
CA CYS A 57 2.14 6.06 -1.00
C CYS A 57 2.63 6.96 0.14
N GLY A 58 3.61 7.80 -0.16
CA GLY A 58 4.26 8.75 0.74
C GLY A 58 4.85 9.94 -0.03
N GLU A 59 5.43 10.92 0.67
CA GLU A 59 6.03 12.11 0.06
C GLU A 59 7.36 11.79 -0.65
N ASP A 60 8.10 10.81 -0.15
CA ASP A 60 9.33 10.31 -0.75
C ASP A 60 9.46 8.78 -0.65
N TRP A 61 10.55 8.24 -1.21
CA TRP A 61 10.81 6.80 -1.26
C TRP A 61 11.42 6.26 0.05
N ASP A 62 11.98 7.12 0.90
CA ASP A 62 12.75 6.70 2.05
C ASP A 62 11.82 6.21 3.17
N GLY A 63 12.04 4.99 3.63
CA GLY A 63 11.17 4.34 4.61
C GLY A 63 9.76 3.98 4.14
N LEU A 64 9.37 4.27 2.88
CA LEU A 64 8.11 3.83 2.29
C LEU A 64 8.12 2.32 2.08
N GLY A 65 7.04 1.62 2.42
CA GLY A 65 6.90 0.21 2.12
C GLY A 65 5.50 -0.36 2.21
N LEU A 66 5.37 -1.59 1.72
CA LEU A 66 4.16 -2.37 1.52
C LEU A 66 4.45 -3.85 1.74
N ALA A 67 3.61 -4.52 2.52
CA ALA A 67 3.61 -5.97 2.68
C ALA A 67 2.23 -6.53 2.36
N LEU A 68 2.18 -7.63 1.63
CA LEU A 68 1.02 -8.49 1.46
C LEU A 68 1.14 -9.64 2.44
N LEU A 69 0.37 -9.61 3.53
CA LEU A 69 0.36 -10.62 4.58
C LEU A 69 -0.80 -11.57 4.34
N TYR A 70 -0.49 -12.85 4.10
CA TYR A 70 -1.49 -13.88 3.88
C TYR A 70 -1.90 -14.53 5.21
N GLU A 71 -3.15 -14.99 5.30
CA GLU A 71 -3.67 -15.63 6.51
C GLU A 71 -2.86 -16.87 6.93
N GLY A 72 -2.31 -17.61 5.95
CA GLY A 72 -1.45 -18.77 6.18
C GLY A 72 -0.03 -18.45 6.65
N GLY A 73 0.30 -17.17 6.89
CA GLY A 73 1.62 -16.74 7.38
C GLY A 73 2.63 -16.40 6.29
N ALA A 74 2.39 -16.76 5.04
CA ALA A 74 3.20 -16.26 3.94
C ALA A 74 3.11 -14.73 3.84
N ALA A 75 4.21 -14.09 3.45
CA ALA A 75 4.27 -12.65 3.23
C ALA A 75 5.11 -12.33 1.99
N ARG A 76 4.71 -11.28 1.27
CA ARG A 76 5.49 -10.68 0.18
C ARG A 76 5.59 -9.18 0.43
N TRP A 77 6.78 -8.59 0.39
CA TRP A 77 6.96 -7.17 0.71
C TRP A 77 7.85 -6.43 -0.26
N ALA A 78 7.69 -5.11 -0.31
CA ALA A 78 8.50 -4.15 -1.03
C ALA A 78 8.50 -2.81 -0.25
N PRO A 79 9.56 -2.00 -0.30
CA PRO A 79 10.86 -2.31 -0.86
C PRO A 79 11.48 -3.44 -0.06
N ALA A 80 12.15 -4.32 -0.76
CA ALA A 80 12.88 -5.43 -0.19
C ALA A 80 14.18 -5.51 -0.94
N PRO A 81 15.32 -5.70 -0.27
CA PRO A 81 16.20 -4.61 0.19
C PRO A 81 16.46 -3.44 -0.80
N GLY A 82 16.05 -3.54 -2.07
CA GLY A 82 16.17 -2.50 -3.09
C GLY A 82 14.82 -2.01 -3.66
N ARG A 83 14.90 -0.90 -4.39
CA ARG A 83 13.78 -0.36 -5.18
C ARG A 83 13.50 -1.26 -6.38
N GLY A 84 12.22 -1.52 -6.67
CA GLY A 84 11.81 -2.41 -7.75
C GLY A 84 11.85 -3.90 -7.41
N GLU A 85 12.31 -4.28 -6.23
CA GLU A 85 12.39 -5.66 -5.77
C GLU A 85 11.19 -6.02 -4.87
N ALA A 86 10.95 -7.32 -4.72
CA ALA A 86 9.95 -7.83 -3.80
C ALA A 86 10.50 -9.09 -3.10
N GLY A 87 10.52 -9.07 -1.77
CA GLY A 87 10.91 -10.21 -0.93
C GLY A 87 9.73 -11.13 -0.69
N ALA A 88 10.02 -12.37 -0.29
CA ALA A 88 9.02 -13.35 0.14
C ALA A 88 9.51 -14.08 1.39
N THR A 89 8.60 -14.34 2.34
CA THR A 89 8.95 -14.90 3.64
C THR A 89 7.76 -15.62 4.27
N THR A 90 8.02 -16.33 5.36
CA THR A 90 7.02 -16.95 6.21
C THR A 90 7.10 -16.31 7.60
N LEU A 91 5.95 -15.92 8.10
CA LEU A 91 5.74 -15.43 9.45
C LEU A 91 4.92 -16.45 10.24
N VAL A 92 5.15 -16.49 11.54
CA VAL A 92 4.38 -17.33 12.47
C VAL A 92 3.12 -16.57 12.87
N SER A 93 1.95 -17.19 12.69
CA SER A 93 0.71 -16.59 13.22
C SER A 93 0.74 -16.60 14.75
N CYS A 94 0.60 -15.42 15.36
CA CYS A 94 0.59 -15.22 16.82
C CYS A 94 -0.81 -14.97 17.39
N GLY A 95 -1.85 -15.04 16.55
CA GLY A 95 -3.22 -14.75 16.93
C GLY A 95 -4.02 -14.20 15.75
N THR A 96 -5.24 -13.75 16.02
CA THR A 96 -6.11 -13.16 15.00
C THR A 96 -5.45 -11.91 14.42
N ARG A 97 -5.14 -11.95 13.11
CA ARG A 97 -4.49 -10.84 12.38
C ARG A 97 -3.19 -10.37 13.06
N CYS A 98 -2.43 -11.33 13.58
CA CYS A 98 -1.13 -11.16 14.21
C CYS A 98 -0.14 -12.10 13.53
N TRP A 99 1.00 -11.56 13.11
CA TRP A 99 2.10 -12.31 12.51
C TRP A 99 3.42 -11.88 13.17
N ALA A 100 4.28 -12.83 13.50
CA ALA A 100 5.59 -12.59 14.09
C ALA A 100 6.69 -13.24 13.25
N ALA A 101 7.87 -12.62 13.24
CA ALA A 101 9.07 -13.24 12.71
C ALA A 101 9.38 -14.53 13.48
N GLY A 102 9.74 -15.57 12.75
CA GLY A 102 10.13 -16.87 13.26
C GLY A 102 11.46 -17.33 12.69
N PRO A 103 11.86 -18.59 12.97
CA PRO A 103 13.12 -19.14 12.51
C PRO A 103 13.32 -19.12 10.98
N ASP A 104 12.21 -19.22 10.23
CA ASP A 104 12.20 -19.25 8.76
C ASP A 104 11.92 -17.86 8.13
N THR A 105 11.84 -16.81 8.95
CA THR A 105 11.65 -15.45 8.45
C THR A 105 12.91 -14.97 7.76
N ASP A 106 12.73 -14.33 6.60
CA ASP A 106 13.81 -13.79 5.81
C ASP A 106 14.44 -12.64 6.61
N PRO A 107 15.77 -12.61 6.77
CA PRO A 107 16.43 -11.58 7.58
C PRO A 107 16.29 -10.17 7.00
N GLY A 108 15.90 -10.02 5.74
CA GLY A 108 15.57 -8.75 5.10
C GLY A 108 14.10 -8.31 5.30
N PHE A 109 13.25 -9.12 5.93
CA PHE A 109 11.92 -8.68 6.34
C PHE A 109 12.06 -7.68 7.50
N PRO A 110 11.43 -6.49 7.41
CA PRO A 110 11.80 -5.37 8.29
C PRO A 110 11.22 -5.45 9.70
N PHE A 111 10.24 -6.33 9.97
CA PHE A 111 9.49 -6.31 11.24
C PHE A 111 9.64 -7.61 12.03
N ASP A 112 9.76 -7.47 13.34
CA ASP A 112 9.71 -8.58 14.29
C ASP A 112 8.27 -9.08 14.49
N ALA A 113 7.28 -8.18 14.42
CA ALA A 113 5.88 -8.53 14.43
C ALA A 113 5.00 -7.48 13.76
N VAL A 114 3.86 -7.93 13.24
CA VAL A 114 2.80 -7.10 12.66
C VAL A 114 1.47 -7.54 13.28
N GLY A 115 0.79 -6.60 13.93
CA GLY A 115 -0.56 -6.78 14.46
C GLY A 115 -1.53 -5.80 13.82
N LEU A 116 -2.76 -6.22 13.52
CA LEU A 116 -3.79 -5.32 13.00
C LEU A 116 -4.87 -5.05 14.04
N ASN A 117 -5.10 -3.77 14.32
CA ASN A 117 -6.13 -3.35 15.25
C ASN A 117 -7.54 -3.64 14.70
N GLU A 118 -8.49 -3.87 15.60
CA GLU A 118 -9.90 -4.03 15.24
C GLU A 118 -10.55 -2.66 15.00
N SER A 119 -11.31 -2.53 13.89
CA SER A 119 -12.70 -2.03 13.92
C SER A 119 -13.21 -1.44 12.60
N TRP A 120 -12.42 -1.31 11.52
CA TRP A 120 -12.92 -0.74 10.26
C TRP A 120 -12.33 -1.39 9.00
N TYR A 121 -12.88 -1.03 7.84
CA TYR A 121 -12.38 -1.45 6.51
C TYR A 121 -10.94 -0.96 6.27
N LEU A 122 -10.60 0.22 6.79
CA LEU A 122 -9.23 0.69 6.95
C LEU A 122 -8.76 0.36 8.36
N ARG A 123 -7.65 -0.36 8.48
CA ARG A 123 -7.08 -0.76 9.78
C ARG A 123 -5.77 -0.03 10.02
N GLU A 124 -5.48 0.19 11.28
CA GLU A 124 -4.11 0.50 11.69
C GLU A 124 -3.34 -0.79 11.96
N ALA A 125 -2.10 -0.83 11.51
CA ALA A 125 -1.13 -1.85 11.82
C ALA A 125 -0.21 -1.35 12.93
N GLU A 126 -0.05 -2.14 13.98
CA GLU A 126 1.06 -2.03 14.91
C GLU A 126 2.25 -2.80 14.31
N LEU A 127 3.37 -2.09 14.15
CA LEU A 127 4.58 -2.62 13.53
C LEU A 127 5.68 -2.63 14.60
N GLN A 128 6.15 -3.83 14.95
CA GLN A 128 7.20 -4.00 15.94
C GLN A 128 8.52 -4.32 15.24
N GLY A 129 9.58 -3.69 15.70
CA GLY A 129 10.84 -3.65 14.96
C GLY A 129 10.75 -2.74 13.73
N GLY A 130 11.85 -2.66 12.97
CA GLY A 130 11.85 -2.02 11.66
C GLY A 130 11.80 -0.49 11.63
N PRO A 131 11.53 0.09 10.45
CA PRO A 131 11.66 1.53 10.19
C PRO A 131 10.47 2.37 10.63
N ALA A 132 9.33 1.75 10.98
CA ALA A 132 8.11 2.45 11.37
C ALA A 132 7.38 1.66 12.47
N GLY A 133 6.80 2.36 13.45
CA GLY A 133 6.02 1.73 14.53
C GLY A 133 4.54 1.53 14.21
N ARG A 134 4.04 2.17 13.14
CA ARG A 134 2.63 2.14 12.74
C ARG A 134 2.50 2.09 11.22
N GLY A 135 1.44 1.46 10.74
CA GLY A 135 1.10 1.39 9.32
C GLY A 135 -0.42 1.39 9.09
N LEU A 136 -0.81 1.39 7.82
CA LEU A 136 -2.21 1.23 7.40
C LEU A 136 -2.40 -0.13 6.75
N ALA A 137 -3.56 -0.74 6.96
CA ALA A 137 -3.89 -1.99 6.32
C ALA A 137 -5.27 -1.99 5.67
N LEU A 138 -5.35 -2.64 4.51
CA LEU A 138 -6.58 -2.93 3.81
C LEU A 138 -6.73 -4.44 3.58
N PRO A 139 -7.93 -5.01 3.78
CA PRO A 139 -8.15 -6.44 3.60
C PRO A 139 -8.27 -6.82 2.12
N PHE A 140 -7.83 -8.03 1.79
CA PHE A 140 -8.07 -8.68 0.51
C PHE A 140 -8.44 -10.16 0.69
N PRO A 141 -8.98 -10.84 -0.33
CA PRO A 141 -9.28 -12.27 -0.22
C PRO A 141 -8.04 -13.10 0.17
N GLY A 142 -8.02 -13.62 1.40
CA GLY A 142 -6.93 -14.43 1.93
C GLY A 142 -5.80 -13.65 2.63
N GLY A 143 -5.95 -12.35 2.90
CA GLY A 143 -4.90 -11.59 3.58
C GLY A 143 -5.18 -10.09 3.76
N HIS A 144 -4.11 -9.35 4.07
CA HIS A 144 -4.11 -7.91 4.26
C HIS A 144 -2.90 -7.28 3.56
N ALA A 145 -3.11 -6.17 2.86
CA ALA A 145 -2.03 -5.31 2.42
C ALA A 145 -1.73 -4.31 3.54
N VAL A 146 -0.47 -4.13 3.91
CA VAL A 146 0.00 -3.27 5.00
C VAL A 146 1.02 -2.29 4.44
N ALA A 147 0.70 -1.01 4.43
CA ALA A 147 1.58 0.08 4.03
C ALA A 147 2.21 0.74 5.26
N TRP A 148 3.45 1.20 5.14
CA TRP A 148 4.12 2.00 6.16
C TRP A 148 4.94 3.12 5.52
N TYR A 149 5.15 4.16 6.32
CA TYR A 149 5.97 5.33 6.01
C TYR A 149 6.44 5.93 7.36
N PRO A 150 7.57 6.68 7.43
CA PRO A 150 8.08 7.19 8.70
C PRO A 150 7.08 8.03 9.51
N LEU A 151 6.26 8.84 8.82
CA LEU A 151 5.21 9.64 9.43
C LEU A 151 3.85 9.01 9.16
N PHE A 152 3.24 8.44 10.20
CA PHE A 152 1.97 7.71 10.08
C PHE A 152 0.84 8.53 9.44
N GLU A 153 0.70 9.80 9.81
CA GLU A 153 -0.33 10.71 9.27
C GLU A 153 -0.17 11.00 7.77
N GLN A 154 1.00 10.68 7.20
CA GLN A 154 1.29 10.78 5.76
C GLN A 154 1.25 9.41 5.06
N THR A 155 1.12 8.31 5.80
CA THR A 155 1.00 6.97 5.21
C THR A 155 -0.31 6.86 4.44
N VAL A 156 -0.21 6.52 3.17
CA VAL A 156 -1.37 6.25 2.31
C VAL A 156 -1.33 4.80 1.84
N ILE A 157 -2.50 4.16 1.80
CA ILE A 157 -2.68 2.86 1.15
C ILE A 157 -3.84 2.91 0.15
N LEU A 158 -3.60 2.45 -1.07
CA LEU A 158 -4.58 2.40 -2.15
C LEU A 158 -4.78 0.96 -2.63
N ARG A 159 -6.02 0.66 -3.03
CA ARG A 159 -6.38 -0.55 -3.76
C ARG A 159 -6.95 -0.18 -5.12
N TYR A 160 -6.18 -0.40 -6.17
CA TYR A 160 -6.61 -0.18 -7.54
C TYR A 160 -7.22 -1.43 -8.18
N GLY A 161 -8.31 -1.21 -8.90
CA GLY A 161 -8.96 -2.21 -9.76
C GLY A 161 -9.48 -1.58 -11.05
N PRO A 162 -10.06 -2.39 -11.96
CA PRO A 162 -10.75 -1.87 -13.13
C PRO A 162 -11.82 -0.84 -12.73
N GLY A 163 -11.83 0.32 -13.39
CA GLY A 163 -12.86 1.33 -13.17
C GLY A 163 -14.18 0.98 -13.84
N ARG A 164 -15.21 1.78 -13.57
CA ARG A 164 -16.56 1.56 -14.14
C ARG A 164 -16.62 1.83 -15.64
N GLU A 165 -15.81 2.77 -16.12
CA GLU A 165 -15.71 3.11 -17.53
C GLU A 165 -14.57 2.32 -18.19
N PRO A 166 -14.75 1.80 -19.42
CA PRO A 166 -13.69 1.09 -20.14
C PRO A 166 -12.39 1.90 -20.22
N GLY A 167 -11.27 1.27 -19.87
CA GLY A 167 -9.95 1.89 -19.90
C GLY A 167 -9.61 2.75 -18.67
N THR A 168 -10.55 2.97 -17.75
CA THR A 168 -10.27 3.66 -16.48
C THR A 168 -9.83 2.70 -15.39
N VAL A 169 -9.19 3.24 -14.37
CA VAL A 169 -8.78 2.54 -13.15
C VAL A 169 -9.33 3.31 -11.95
N GLU A 170 -9.87 2.61 -10.96
CA GLU A 170 -10.40 3.22 -9.74
C GLU A 170 -9.64 2.68 -8.53
N ALA A 171 -9.33 3.56 -7.58
CA ALA A 171 -8.81 3.20 -6.27
C ALA A 171 -9.81 3.52 -5.17
N MET A 172 -9.89 2.61 -4.20
CA MET A 172 -10.30 2.92 -2.84
C MET A 172 -9.03 3.14 -2.01
N TRP A 173 -8.96 4.21 -1.23
CA TRP A 173 -7.74 4.55 -0.50
C TRP A 173 -7.98 5.15 0.89
N GLY A 174 -6.99 4.99 1.75
CA GLY A 174 -6.98 5.48 3.13
C GLY A 174 -5.73 6.29 3.45
N LEU A 175 -5.84 7.17 4.44
CA LEU A 175 -4.80 8.06 4.95
C LEU A 175 -4.69 7.89 6.46
N GLY A 176 -3.46 7.96 7.00
CA GLY A 176 -3.20 7.87 8.44
C GLY A 176 -3.98 8.93 9.22
N GLY A 177 -4.43 8.56 10.42
CA GLY A 177 -5.24 9.45 11.28
C GLY A 177 -6.70 9.61 10.84
N HIS A 178 -7.09 9.08 9.67
CA HIS A 178 -8.45 9.11 9.18
C HIS A 178 -9.10 7.72 9.18
N HIS A 179 -10.39 7.67 9.53
CA HIS A 179 -11.16 6.43 9.59
C HIS A 179 -12.00 6.16 8.32
N ARG A 180 -12.07 7.14 7.40
CA ARG A 180 -12.87 7.04 6.17
C ARG A 180 -11.98 6.78 4.98
N LEU A 181 -12.46 5.92 4.09
CA LEU A 181 -11.87 5.73 2.78
C LEU A 181 -12.34 6.81 1.83
N ALA A 182 -11.49 7.10 0.86
CA ALA A 182 -11.77 7.97 -0.26
C ALA A 182 -11.61 7.20 -1.58
N ALA A 183 -11.91 7.89 -2.67
CA ALA A 183 -11.85 7.33 -4.02
C ALA A 183 -10.92 8.17 -4.89
N GLU A 184 -10.20 7.50 -5.78
CA GLU A 184 -9.46 8.10 -6.90
C GLU A 184 -9.89 7.42 -8.20
N THR A 185 -10.06 8.20 -9.25
CA THR A 185 -10.26 7.73 -10.61
C THR A 185 -9.09 8.17 -11.48
N LEU A 186 -8.51 7.20 -12.18
CA LEU A 186 -7.44 7.38 -13.15
C LEU A 186 -8.00 7.20 -14.56
N ARG A 187 -7.84 8.22 -15.39
CA ARG A 187 -8.23 8.23 -16.80
C ARG A 187 -6.97 8.25 -17.66
N PRO A 188 -6.89 7.43 -18.72
CA PRO A 188 -5.68 7.38 -19.54
C PRO A 188 -5.45 8.73 -20.23
N VAL A 189 -4.21 9.22 -20.20
CA VAL A 189 -3.82 10.38 -21.00
C VAL A 189 -3.65 9.92 -22.45
N GLY A 190 -4.33 10.60 -23.37
CA GLY A 190 -4.27 10.33 -24.81
C GLY A 190 -2.91 10.63 -25.45
#